data_AF-A0A6G0Z3R7-F1
#
_entry.id   AF-A0A6G0Z3R7-F1
#
_cell.length_a   1.000
_cell.length_b   1.000
_cell.length_c   1.000
_cell.angle_alpha   90.00
_cell.angle_beta   90.00
_cell.angle_gamma   90.00
#
_symmetry.space_group_name_H-M   'P 1'
#
loop_
_entity.id
_entity.type
_entity.pdbx_description
1 polymer ?
#
loop_
_entity_poly.entity_id
_entity_poly.type
_entity_poly.pdbx_seq_one_letter_code
_entity_poly.pdbx_strand_id
1 'polypeptide(L)'
;MWVSISSNLHLFYAFCLRLTELKIEKHTLVGNSTRLECKYDLQGEKLYTVKWYKDGNEFYRFLPGESPEIQVFDVTGVHVDVRSEENTDEIISKPKSFKF
;
A
#
# COMPACT_ATOMS: atom_id res chain seq x y z
N MET A 1 -13.93 49.95 25.59
CA MET A 1 -14.01 49.10 24.39
C MET A 1 -12.85 48.11 24.47
N TRP A 2 -13.13 46.86 24.84
CA TRP A 2 -12.17 45.76 24.76
C TRP A 2 -12.92 44.61 24.09
N VAL A 3 -12.52 44.26 22.86
CA VAL A 3 -12.97 43.02 22.21
C VAL A 3 -11.80 42.05 22.32
N SER A 4 -11.95 41.07 23.21
CA SER A 4 -11.02 39.95 23.32
C SER A 4 -11.18 39.06 22.08
N ILE A 5 -10.12 38.93 21.29
CA ILE A 5 -10.06 37.92 20.24
C ILE A 5 -9.79 36.58 20.94
N SER A 6 -10.79 35.71 21.02
CA SER A 6 -10.54 34.30 21.34
C SER A 6 -9.82 33.67 20.15
N SER A 7 -8.51 33.54 20.26
CA SER A 7 -7.71 32.76 19.34
C SER A 7 -8.03 31.28 19.53
N ASN A 8 -9.13 30.82 18.93
CA ASN A 8 -9.31 29.40 18.63
C ASN A 8 -8.39 29.07 17.46
N LEU A 9 -7.14 28.74 17.78
CA LEU A 9 -6.20 28.16 16.83
C LEU A 9 -6.67 26.73 16.54
N HIS A 10 -7.60 26.57 15.60
CA HIS A 10 -7.83 25.27 14.99
C HIS A 10 -6.58 24.93 14.17
N LEU A 11 -5.64 24.24 14.81
CA LEU A 11 -4.62 23.47 14.10
C LEU A 11 -5.38 22.39 13.34
N PHE A 12 -5.76 22.65 12.09
CA PHE A 12 -6.25 21.63 11.19
C PHE A 12 -5.07 20.72 10.86
N TYR A 13 -4.95 19.64 11.65
CA TYR A 13 -4.00 18.58 11.44
C TYR A 13 -4.32 17.92 10.09
N ALA A 14 -3.46 18.12 9.10
CA ALA A 14 -3.60 17.47 7.81
C ALA A 14 -3.13 16.02 7.96
N PHE A 15 -4.09 15.10 8.08
CA PHE A 15 -3.82 13.66 8.03
C PHE A 15 -3.65 13.23 6.58
N CYS A 16 -2.60 12.47 6.28
CA CYS A 16 -2.34 11.97 4.94
C CYS A 16 -1.76 10.56 4.97
N LEU A 17 -1.88 9.85 3.85
CA LEU A 17 -1.25 8.55 3.69
C LEU A 17 0.26 8.69 3.89
N ARG A 18 0.77 8.00 4.89
CA ARG A 18 2.20 7.98 5.21
C ARG A 18 2.75 6.59 4.93
N LEU A 19 3.60 6.47 3.93
CA LEU A 19 4.41 5.26 3.72
C LEU A 19 5.41 5.15 4.86
N THR A 20 5.36 4.06 5.63
CA THR A 20 6.22 3.85 6.79
C THR A 20 7.39 2.95 6.47
N GLU A 21 7.18 1.90 5.66
CA GLU A 21 8.22 0.95 5.31
C GLU A 21 7.96 0.29 3.96
N LEU A 22 8.99 0.18 3.14
CA LEU A 22 9.01 -0.64 1.93
C LEU A 22 10.05 -1.74 2.12
N LYS A 23 9.62 -2.98 2.25
CA LYS A 23 10.51 -4.13 2.45
C LYS A 23 10.50 -5.04 1.23
N ILE A 24 11.69 -5.26 0.69
CA ILE A 24 11.99 -6.15 -0.43
C ILE A 24 13.11 -7.07 0.04
N GLU A 25 12.93 -8.39 -0.10
CA GLU A 25 13.99 -9.33 0.26
C GLU A 25 15.21 -9.16 -0.67
N LYS A 26 16.40 -9.00 -0.08
CA LYS A 26 17.61 -8.48 -0.77
C LYS A 26 18.20 -9.42 -1.83
N HIS A 27 17.99 -10.73 -1.70
CA HIS A 27 18.62 -11.73 -2.57
C HIS A 27 17.63 -12.83 -2.92
N THR A 28 16.90 -12.62 -4.01
CA THR A 28 16.10 -13.68 -4.64
C THR A 28 16.80 -14.09 -5.92
N LEU A 29 17.15 -15.38 -6.03
CA LEU A 29 17.63 -15.94 -7.29
C LEU A 29 16.51 -15.88 -8.33
N VAL A 30 16.86 -15.67 -9.60
CA VAL A 30 15.91 -15.72 -10.71
C VAL A 30 15.16 -17.07 -10.67
N GLY A 31 13.83 -17.03 -10.73
CA GLY A 31 12.94 -18.19 -10.61
C GLY A 31 12.43 -18.47 -9.19
N ASN A 32 12.97 -17.83 -8.15
CA ASN A 32 12.45 -17.93 -6.79
C ASN A 32 11.41 -16.85 -6.48
N SER A 33 10.55 -17.12 -5.51
CA SER A 33 9.60 -16.14 -4.98
C SER A 33 10.29 -15.17 -4.03
N THR A 34 10.05 -13.88 -4.22
CA THR A 34 10.36 -12.80 -3.28
C THR A 34 9.08 -12.23 -2.68
N ARG A 35 9.17 -11.56 -1.54
CA ARG A 35 8.02 -10.93 -0.88
C ARG A 35 8.18 -9.42 -0.94
N LEU A 36 7.18 -8.74 -1.49
CA LEU A 36 7.11 -7.28 -1.47
C LEU A 36 6.11 -6.88 -0.39
N GLU A 37 6.56 -6.06 0.56
CA GLU A 37 5.75 -5.53 1.64
C GLU A 37 5.77 -4.01 1.58
N CYS A 38 4.59 -3.42 1.58
CA CYS A 38 4.38 -2.00 1.72
C CYS A 38 3.58 -1.77 2.99
N LYS A 39 4.19 -1.10 3.97
CA LYS A 39 3.53 -0.67 5.21
C LYS A 39 3.21 0.81 5.09
N TYR A 40 1.96 1.15 5.34
CA TYR A 40 1.48 2.51 5.29
C TYR A 40 0.51 2.77 6.44
N ASP A 41 0.46 4.03 6.86
CA ASP A 41 -0.44 4.56 7.87
C ASP A 41 -1.43 5.50 7.17
N LEU A 42 -2.72 5.15 7.23
CA LEU A 42 -3.81 5.92 6.62
C LEU A 42 -4.29 7.07 7.52
N GLN A 43 -3.85 7.14 8.77
CA GLN A 43 -4.22 8.19 9.71
C GLN A 43 -5.74 8.45 9.81
N GLY A 44 -6.54 7.39 9.73
CA GLY A 44 -8.00 7.46 9.81
C GLY A 44 -8.73 7.53 8.45
N GLU A 45 -8.00 7.65 7.34
CA GLU A 45 -8.57 7.68 5.99
C GLU A 45 -8.69 6.29 5.36
N LYS A 46 -9.36 6.21 4.20
CA LYS A 46 -9.46 4.98 3.42
C LYS A 46 -8.34 4.90 2.37
N LEU A 47 -7.77 3.71 2.21
CA LEU A 47 -6.84 3.46 1.11
C LEU A 47 -7.62 3.45 -0.22
N TYR A 48 -7.16 4.24 -1.19
CA TYR A 48 -7.72 4.23 -2.53
C TYR A 48 -7.16 3.08 -3.39
N THR A 49 -5.83 2.95 -3.48
CA THR A 49 -5.20 1.90 -4.27
C THR A 49 -3.75 1.65 -3.84
N VAL A 50 -3.27 0.42 -4.03
CA VAL A 50 -1.84 0.08 -4.02
C VAL A 50 -1.48 -0.52 -5.37
N LYS A 51 -0.39 -0.07 -5.98
CA LYS A 51 0.08 -0.54 -7.28
C LYS A 51 1.55 -0.89 -7.23
N TRP A 52 1.93 -1.98 -7.87
CA TRP A 52 3.33 -2.35 -8.07
C TRP A 52 3.70 -2.29 -9.56
N TYR A 53 4.90 -1.79 -9.81
CA TYR A 53 5.44 -1.58 -11.14
C TYR A 53 6.82 -2.23 -11.27
N LYS A 54 7.08 -2.82 -12.44
CA LYS A 54 8.40 -3.26 -12.87
C LYS A 54 8.68 -2.62 -14.22
N ASP A 55 9.82 -1.92 -14.33
CA ASP A 55 10.26 -1.27 -15.57
C ASP A 55 9.18 -0.35 -16.19
N GLY A 56 8.43 0.35 -15.33
CA GLY A 56 7.33 1.24 -15.73
C GLY A 56 6.01 0.54 -16.06
N ASN A 57 5.96 -0.79 -16.08
CA ASN A 57 4.75 -1.56 -16.34
C ASN A 57 4.11 -2.01 -15.03
N GLU A 58 2.81 -1.75 -14.88
CA GLU A 58 2.04 -2.20 -13.74
C GLU A 58 1.87 -3.72 -13.81
N PHE A 59 2.08 -4.44 -12.70
CA PHE A 59 1.88 -5.89 -12.64
C PHE A 59 0.93 -6.34 -11.53
N TYR A 60 0.63 -5.46 -10.56
CA TYR A 60 -0.32 -5.73 -9.47
C TYR A 60 -1.03 -4.45 -9.04
N ARG A 61 -2.33 -4.58 -8.76
CA ARG A 61 -3.16 -3.53 -8.18
C ARG A 61 -4.10 -4.11 -7.12
N PHE A 62 -4.16 -3.43 -5.99
CA PHE A 62 -5.17 -3.64 -4.95
C PHE A 62 -6.10 -2.42 -4.87
N LEU A 63 -7.40 -2.66 -4.91
CA LEU A 63 -8.49 -1.69 -4.86
C LEU A 63 -9.45 -2.12 -3.74
N PRO A 64 -9.31 -1.58 -2.52
CA PRO A 64 -10.19 -1.92 -1.41
C PRO A 64 -11.65 -1.59 -1.74
N GLY A 65 -12.55 -2.56 -1.57
CA GLY A 65 -13.99 -2.36 -1.77
C GLY A 65 -14.48 -2.44 -3.21
N GLU A 66 -13.61 -2.73 -4.17
CA GLU A 66 -13.98 -2.99 -5.57
C GLU A 66 -14.10 -4.49 -5.84
N SER A 67 -14.79 -4.86 -6.93
CA SER A 67 -14.86 -6.25 -7.40
C SER A 67 -14.33 -6.35 -8.84
N PRO A 68 -13.18 -7.02 -9.08
CA PRO A 68 -12.32 -7.69 -8.10
C PRO A 68 -11.41 -6.72 -7.32
N GLU A 69 -11.15 -7.02 -6.04
CA GLU A 69 -10.25 -6.22 -5.19
C GLU A 69 -8.79 -6.29 -5.66
N ILE A 70 -8.40 -7.38 -6.30
CA ILE A 70 -7.05 -7.62 -6.79
C ILE A 70 -7.09 -7.76 -8.32
N GLN A 71 -6.24 -6.98 -8.99
CA GLN A 71 -6.00 -7.07 -10.42
C GLN A 71 -4.51 -7.37 -10.65
N VAL A 72 -4.23 -8.31 -11.56
CA VAL A 72 -2.88 -8.70 -11.96
C VAL A 72 -2.73 -8.42 -13.45
N PHE A 73 -1.59 -7.88 -13.85
CA PHE A 73 -1.27 -7.56 -15.23
C PHE A 73 0.00 -8.30 -15.64
N ASP A 74 0.00 -8.84 -16.86
CA ASP A 74 1.12 -9.61 -17.37
C ASP A 74 2.31 -8.69 -17.68
N VAL A 75 3.45 -8.99 -17.05
CA VAL A 75 4.73 -8.35 -17.32
C VAL A 75 5.78 -9.45 -17.47
N THR A 76 6.62 -9.34 -18.50
CA THR A 76 7.66 -10.35 -18.79
C THR A 76 8.61 -10.51 -17.60
N GLY A 77 8.78 -11.75 -17.14
CA GLY A 77 9.59 -12.07 -15.96
C GLY A 77 8.95 -11.67 -14.64
N VAL A 78 7.61 -11.58 -14.58
CA VAL A 78 6.86 -11.38 -13.34
C VAL A 78 5.73 -12.40 -13.26
N HIS A 79 5.63 -13.09 -12.14
CA HIS A 79 4.51 -13.95 -11.81
C HIS A 79 4.01 -13.61 -10.41
N VAL A 80 2.71 -13.31 -10.29
CA VAL A 80 2.09 -12.88 -9.04
C VAL A 80 1.33 -14.04 -8.40
N ASP A 81 1.76 -14.49 -7.22
CA ASP A 81 1.06 -15.51 -6.45
C ASP A 81 -0.08 -14.84 -5.65
N VAL A 82 -1.28 -14.74 -6.23
CA VAL A 82 -2.49 -14.21 -5.55
C VAL A 82 -3.10 -15.28 -4.65
N ARG A 83 -2.40 -15.69 -3.60
CA ARG A 83 -3.04 -16.41 -2.50
C ARG A 83 -3.64 -15.38 -1.54
N SER A 84 -4.91 -15.54 -1.23
CA SER A 84 -5.64 -14.73 -0.26
C SER A 84 -5.14 -15.07 1.13
N GLU A 85 -4.33 -14.20 1.74
CA GLU A 85 -4.12 -14.24 3.19
C GLU A 85 -5.22 -13.33 3.78
N GLU A 86 -6.17 -13.96 4.48
CA GLU A 86 -7.32 -13.31 5.11
C GLU A 86 -6.90 -12.28 6.18
N ASN A 87 -7.82 -11.36 6.42
CA ASN A 87 -7.69 -10.12 7.19
C ASN A 87 -6.92 -10.17 8.51
N THR A 88 -6.14 -9.13 8.75
CA THR A 88 -6.07 -8.53 10.09
C THR A 88 -5.90 -7.03 9.92
N ASP A 89 -6.94 -6.30 10.33
CA ASP A 89 -6.91 -4.86 10.49
C ASP A 89 -5.96 -4.50 11.64
N GLU A 90 -5.41 -3.28 11.59
CA GLU A 90 -4.34 -2.72 12.43
C GLU A 90 -2.91 -2.98 11.91
N ILE A 91 -2.36 -1.94 11.27
CA ILE A 91 -1.12 -1.91 10.47
C ILE A 91 -1.25 -2.78 9.22
N ILE A 92 -1.87 -2.23 8.17
CA ILE A 92 -2.15 -2.93 6.91
C ILE A 92 -0.85 -3.12 6.11
N SER A 93 -0.03 -4.07 6.56
CA SER A 93 0.96 -4.72 5.71
C SER A 93 0.22 -5.88 5.03
N LYS A 94 -0.02 -5.79 3.73
CA LYS A 94 -0.39 -6.97 2.93
C LYS A 94 0.90 -7.51 2.30
N PRO A 95 1.62 -8.44 2.97
CA PRO A 95 2.72 -9.12 2.31
C PRO A 95 2.18 -9.84 1.08
N LYS A 96 2.79 -9.61 -0.09
CA LYS A 96 2.50 -10.41 -1.27
C LYS A 96 3.78 -11.02 -1.83
N SER A 97 3.67 -12.29 -2.20
CA SER A 97 4.75 -13.08 -2.78
C SER A 97 4.69 -12.95 -4.30
N PHE A 98 5.83 -12.64 -4.92
CA PHE A 98 6.01 -12.40 -6.33
C PHE A 98 7.19 -13.24 -6.81
N LYS A 99 7.09 -13.93 -7.93
CA LYS A 99 8.19 -14.64 -8.57
C LYS A 99 8.70 -13.79 -9.73
N PHE A 100 10.01 -13.62 -9.81
CA PHE A 100 10.71 -12.91 -10.88
C PHE A 100 11.62 -13.86 -11.65
#